data_AF-A0A2H9PWL1-F1
#
_entry.id   AF-A0A2H9PWL1-F1
#
_cell.length_a   1.000
_cell.length_b   1.000
_cell.length_c   1.000
_cell.angle_alpha   90.00
_cell.angle_beta   90.00
_cell.angle_gamma   90.00
#
_symmetry.space_group_name_H-M   'P 1'
#
loop_
_entity.id
_entity.type
_entity.pdbx_description
1 polymer ?
#
loop_
_entity_poly.entity_id
_entity_poly.type
_entity_poly.pdbx_seq_one_letter_code
_entity_poly.pdbx_strand_id
1 'polypeptide(L)'
;MNRITGSIGIVDTTFARVDMGTMAENTIRREAPKVRIVRYTVPGIKDLPVAAKKLIEEHHCDIVLALGHVGGAAIDSKCAHEASMGIIQAQLMTNHHILGVMVFEAEASTPKQLSATMKDRTVKHARNAIAMLQGKDALRERAGTGRRQGAPDAGPI
;
A
#
# COMPACT_ATOMS: atom_id res chain seq x y z
N MET A 1 21.20 -14.11 -3.06
CA MET A 1 19.89 -13.55 -2.69
C MET A 1 20.11 -12.50 -1.61
N ASN A 2 20.04 -11.21 -1.96
CA ASN A 2 20.18 -10.12 -0.98
C ASN A 2 19.23 -10.37 0.18
N ARG A 3 19.75 -10.50 1.40
CA ARG A 3 18.96 -10.71 2.60
C ARG A 3 18.37 -9.36 3.00
N ILE A 4 17.30 -8.95 2.34
CA ILE A 4 16.55 -7.74 2.69
C ILE A 4 16.05 -7.90 4.13
N THR A 5 16.41 -6.97 4.99
CA THR A 5 15.99 -6.89 6.40
C THR A 5 15.30 -5.55 6.63
N GLY A 6 14.50 -5.47 7.69
CA GLY A 6 13.69 -4.31 8.01
C GLY A 6 12.29 -4.74 8.41
N SER A 7 11.38 -3.79 8.43
CA SER A 7 10.02 -4.00 8.89
C SER A 7 9.00 -3.27 8.03
N ILE A 8 7.94 -3.97 7.66
CA ILE A 8 6.82 -3.43 6.90
C ILE A 8 5.58 -3.48 7.78
N GLY A 9 4.99 -2.31 8.02
CA GLY A 9 3.64 -2.20 8.57
C GLY A 9 2.62 -2.41 7.47
N ILE A 10 1.53 -3.11 7.78
CA ILE A 10 0.39 -3.28 6.88
C ILE A 10 -0.85 -2.80 7.64
N VAL A 11 -1.48 -1.75 7.15
CA VAL A 11 -2.78 -1.31 7.66
C VAL A 11 -3.84 -1.52 6.60
N ASP A 12 -4.92 -2.21 6.97
CA ASP A 12 -6.05 -2.52 6.08
C ASP A 12 -7.40 -2.25 6.75
N THR A 13 -8.49 -2.41 6.00
CA THR A 13 -9.82 -2.00 6.45
C THR A 13 -10.82 -3.14 6.45
N THR A 14 -11.76 -3.14 7.41
CA THR A 14 -12.92 -4.03 7.36
C THR A 14 -13.93 -3.62 6.27
N PHE A 15 -13.91 -2.36 5.83
CA PHE A 15 -14.69 -1.87 4.70
C PHE A 15 -14.26 -2.48 3.35
N ALA A 16 -13.00 -2.90 3.23
CA ALA A 16 -12.51 -3.52 2.01
C ALA A 16 -13.19 -4.86 1.74
N ARG A 17 -13.67 -5.02 0.50
CA ARG A 17 -14.37 -6.24 0.05
C ARG A 17 -13.41 -7.38 -0.33
N VAL A 18 -12.11 -7.15 -0.23
CA VAL A 18 -11.03 -8.10 -0.54
C VAL A 18 -9.95 -7.97 0.51
N ASP A 19 -9.49 -9.10 1.04
CA ASP A 19 -8.40 -9.18 2.01
C ASP A 19 -7.04 -8.90 1.34
N MET A 20 -6.77 -7.62 1.10
CA MET A 20 -5.50 -7.15 0.57
C MET A 20 -4.36 -7.32 1.59
N GLY A 21 -4.64 -7.28 2.89
CA GLY A 21 -3.64 -7.48 3.93
C GLY A 21 -2.94 -8.82 3.80
N THR A 22 -3.70 -9.92 3.71
CA THR A 22 -3.14 -11.26 3.52
C THR A 22 -2.37 -11.40 2.19
N MET A 23 -2.82 -10.72 1.12
CA MET A 23 -2.10 -10.72 -0.16
C MET A 23 -0.73 -10.04 -0.06
N ALA A 24 -0.65 -8.91 0.67
CA ALA A 24 0.60 -8.23 0.94
C ALA A 24 1.52 -9.09 1.81
N GLU A 25 1.00 -9.67 2.90
CA GLU A 25 1.75 -10.56 3.79
C GLU A 25 2.37 -11.73 3.04
N ASN A 26 1.57 -12.44 2.23
CA ASN A 26 2.04 -13.58 1.45
C ASN A 26 3.12 -13.18 0.43
N THR A 27 2.99 -12.00 -0.19
CA THR A 27 3.99 -11.48 -1.13
C THR A 27 5.31 -11.18 -0.42
N ILE A 28 5.24 -10.50 0.73
CA ILE A 28 6.43 -10.13 1.52
C ILE A 28 7.12 -11.37 2.08
N ARG A 29 6.38 -12.31 2.67
CA ARG A 29 6.95 -13.56 3.22
C ARG A 29 7.65 -14.39 2.15
N ARG A 30 7.10 -14.43 0.92
CA ARG A 30 7.70 -15.17 -0.20
C ARG A 30 8.97 -14.50 -0.73
N GLU A 31 8.96 -13.18 -0.90
CA GLU A 31 10.01 -12.46 -1.63
C GLU A 31 11.08 -11.86 -0.70
N ALA A 32 10.75 -11.59 0.56
CA ALA A 32 11.62 -11.03 1.59
C ALA A 32 11.37 -11.67 2.96
N PRO A 33 11.67 -12.98 3.15
CA PRO A 33 11.27 -13.75 4.34
C PRO A 33 11.87 -13.27 5.67
N LYS A 34 12.88 -12.40 5.64
CA LYS A 34 13.51 -11.81 6.84
C LYS A 34 12.93 -10.46 7.25
N VAL A 35 12.03 -9.90 6.45
CA VAL A 35 11.33 -8.66 6.79
C VAL A 35 10.28 -8.96 7.86
N ARG A 36 10.31 -8.20 8.95
CA ARG A 36 9.29 -8.28 10.01
C ARG A 36 8.00 -7.62 9.50
N ILE A 37 6.87 -8.28 9.69
CA ILE A 37 5.57 -7.75 9.29
C ILE A 37 4.76 -7.44 10.55
N VAL A 38 4.13 -6.27 10.59
CA VAL A 38 3.18 -5.87 11.64
C VAL A 38 1.87 -5.48 10.96
N ARG A 39 0.76 -6.16 11.29
CA ARG A 39 -0.55 -5.90 10.70
C ARG A 39 -1.45 -5.16 11.69
N TYR A 40 -2.20 -4.17 11.20
CA TYR A 40 -3.19 -3.41 11.97
C TYR A 40 -4.43 -3.19 11.10
N THR A 41 -5.55 -3.82 11.44
CA THR A 41 -6.83 -3.62 10.76
C THR A 41 -7.68 -2.54 11.45
N VAL A 42 -8.28 -1.65 10.66
CA VAL A 42 -9.17 -0.57 11.11
C VAL A 42 -10.53 -0.61 10.40
N PRO A 43 -11.56 0.15 10.82
CA PRO A 43 -12.86 0.12 10.16
C PRO A 43 -12.85 0.59 8.70
N GLY A 44 -12.26 1.75 8.42
CA GLY A 44 -12.31 2.35 7.08
C GLY A 44 -11.10 3.21 6.72
N ILE A 45 -11.16 3.80 5.52
CA ILE A 45 -10.02 4.54 4.95
C ILE A 45 -9.61 5.77 5.77
N LYS A 46 -10.54 6.39 6.50
CA LYS A 46 -10.28 7.56 7.36
C LYS A 46 -9.44 7.22 8.59
N ASP A 47 -9.37 5.94 8.96
CA ASP A 47 -8.61 5.46 10.11
C ASP A 47 -7.18 5.02 9.72
N LEU A 48 -6.91 4.86 8.42
CA LEU A 48 -5.59 4.48 7.90
C LEU A 48 -4.46 5.44 8.30
N PRO A 49 -4.63 6.78 8.29
CA PRO A 49 -3.55 7.71 8.62
C PRO A 49 -2.97 7.50 10.02
N VAL A 50 -3.83 7.44 11.04
CA VAL A 50 -3.39 7.31 12.43
C VAL A 50 -2.81 5.92 12.68
N ALA A 51 -3.42 4.86 12.15
CA ALA A 51 -2.90 3.51 12.29
C ALA A 51 -1.54 3.34 11.60
N ALA A 52 -1.34 3.94 10.42
CA ALA A 52 -0.04 3.97 9.76
C ALA A 52 1.01 4.72 10.58
N LYS A 53 0.66 5.88 11.16
CA LYS A 53 1.56 6.63 12.04
C LYS A 53 1.95 5.83 13.28
N LYS A 54 0.99 5.15 13.92
CA LYS A 54 1.24 4.26 15.08
C LYS A 54 2.16 3.09 14.71
N LEU A 55 1.99 2.48 13.54
CA LEU A 55 2.89 1.43 13.06
C LEU A 55 4.35 1.92 12.96
N ILE A 56 4.55 3.17 12.58
CA ILE A 56 5.88 3.78 12.47
C ILE A 56 6.43 4.14 13.86
N GLU A 57 5.71 4.94 14.64
CA GLU A 57 6.24 5.51 15.88
C GLU A 57 6.21 4.54 17.07
N GLU A 58 5.16 3.75 17.20
CA GLU A 58 4.95 2.86 18.36
C GLU A 58 5.40 1.42 18.07
N HIS A 59 5.32 0.99 16.82
CA HIS A 59 5.73 -0.35 16.41
C HIS A 59 7.02 -0.40 15.59
N HIS A 60 7.66 0.75 15.35
CA HIS A 60 8.96 0.87 14.69
C HIS A 60 9.00 0.18 13.32
N CYS A 61 7.98 0.42 12.48
CA CYS A 61 7.97 0.00 11.09
C CYS A 61 8.75 0.98 10.20
N ASP A 62 9.67 0.48 9.38
CA ASP A 62 10.50 1.29 8.48
C ASP A 62 9.71 1.84 7.28
N ILE A 63 8.64 1.15 6.89
CA ILE A 63 7.73 1.54 5.80
C ILE A 63 6.35 0.93 6.06
N VAL A 64 5.29 1.59 5.60
CA VAL A 64 3.90 1.10 5.78
C VAL A 64 3.18 0.97 4.44
N LEU A 65 2.39 -0.09 4.27
CA LEU A 65 1.37 -0.24 3.24
C LEU A 65 0.01 0.14 3.83
N ALA A 66 -0.65 1.16 3.28
CA ALA A 66 -2.00 1.57 3.68
C ALA A 66 -3.03 1.11 2.64
N LEU A 67 -3.74 0.02 2.92
CA LEU A 67 -4.59 -0.70 1.98
C LEU A 67 -6.06 -0.28 2.16
N GLY A 68 -6.62 0.42 1.18
CA GLY A 68 -7.97 0.97 1.23
C GLY A 68 -8.82 0.60 0.02
N HIS A 69 -10.09 0.33 0.28
CA HIS A 69 -11.13 0.23 -0.74
C HIS A 69 -12.02 1.47 -0.66
N VAL A 70 -12.26 2.12 -1.80
CA VAL A 70 -13.11 3.30 -1.90
C VAL A 70 -14.40 2.91 -2.63
N GLY A 71 -15.55 3.15 -2.01
CA GLY A 71 -16.85 2.85 -2.60
C GLY A 71 -17.19 3.72 -3.82
N GLY A 72 -18.29 3.37 -4.49
CA GLY A 72 -18.74 4.05 -5.71
C GLY A 72 -19.48 5.38 -5.51
N ALA A 73 -19.81 5.80 -4.27
CA ALA A 73 -20.54 7.04 -4.06
C ALA A 73 -19.63 8.27 -4.22
N ALA A 74 -20.18 9.39 -4.66
CA ALA A 74 -19.40 10.64 -4.81
C ALA A 74 -18.72 11.08 -3.49
N ILE A 75 -19.37 10.82 -2.35
CA ILE A 75 -18.81 11.12 -1.02
C ILE A 75 -17.60 10.26 -0.67
N ASP A 76 -17.49 9.05 -1.25
CA ASP A 76 -16.38 8.13 -0.98
C ASP A 76 -15.07 8.68 -1.56
N SER A 77 -15.14 9.33 -2.72
CA SER A 77 -13.97 10.02 -3.32
C SER A 77 -13.45 11.15 -2.45
N LYS A 78 -14.35 11.89 -1.78
CA LYS A 78 -13.96 12.93 -0.81
C LYS A 78 -13.32 12.31 0.44
N CYS A 79 -13.90 11.24 0.98
CA CYS A 79 -13.31 10.52 2.12
C CYS A 79 -11.92 9.96 1.78
N ALA A 80 -11.73 9.46 0.55
CA ALA A 80 -10.44 8.99 0.06
C ALA A 80 -9.41 10.12 -0.04
N HIS A 81 -9.82 11.29 -0.54
CA HIS A 81 -8.96 12.47 -0.56
C HIS A 81 -8.52 12.89 0.85
N GLU A 82 -9.45 12.97 1.80
CA GLU A 82 -9.16 13.31 3.20
C GLU A 82 -8.21 12.28 3.85
N ALA A 83 -8.44 10.98 3.61
CA ALA A 83 -7.54 9.91 4.05
C ALA A 83 -6.14 10.04 3.44
N SER A 84 -6.03 10.33 2.14
CA SER A 84 -4.74 10.56 1.48
C SER A 84 -4.01 11.77 2.06
N MET A 85 -4.71 12.86 2.36
CA MET A 85 -4.10 14.02 3.03
C MET A 85 -3.56 13.66 4.40
N GLY A 86 -4.30 12.88 5.20
CA GLY A 86 -3.83 12.38 6.47
C GLY A 86 -2.59 11.48 6.35
N ILE A 87 -2.55 10.59 5.34
CA ILE A 87 -1.38 9.74 5.06
C ILE A 87 -0.15 10.61 4.73
N ILE A 88 -0.31 11.63 3.88
CA ILE A 88 0.77 12.56 3.53
C ILE A 88 1.30 13.27 4.78
N GLN A 89 0.40 13.75 5.65
CA GLN A 89 0.79 14.38 6.91
C GLN A 89 1.56 13.40 7.80
N ALA A 90 1.08 12.16 7.95
CA ALA A 90 1.77 11.13 8.74
C ALA A 90 3.17 10.81 8.21
N GLN A 91 3.35 10.75 6.89
CA GLN A 91 4.67 10.58 6.26
C GLN A 91 5.62 11.73 6.63
N LEU A 92 5.17 12.98 6.47
CA LEU A 92 6.00 14.16 6.74
C LEU A 92 6.34 14.32 8.22
N MET A 93 5.40 13.98 9.12
CA MET A 93 5.62 14.04 10.57
C MET A 93 6.62 12.98 11.06
N THR A 94 6.76 11.87 10.35
CA THR A 94 7.61 10.74 10.77
C THR A 94 8.89 10.61 9.96
N ASN A 95 9.01 11.26 8.80
CA ASN A 95 10.07 11.02 7.82
C ASN A 95 10.14 9.56 7.33
N HIS A 96 9.01 8.87 7.29
CA HIS A 96 8.91 7.50 6.79
C HIS A 96 7.94 7.43 5.59
N HIS A 97 8.13 6.43 4.74
CA HIS A 97 7.24 6.21 3.61
C HIS A 97 5.99 5.43 4.03
N ILE A 98 4.84 5.89 3.55
CA ILE A 98 3.57 5.17 3.62
C ILE A 98 3.07 5.05 2.18
N LEU A 99 3.01 3.83 1.65
CA LEU A 99 2.48 3.58 0.31
C LEU A 99 0.96 3.46 0.42
N GLY A 100 0.26 4.50 -0.01
CA GLY A 100 -1.19 4.49 -0.15
C GLY A 100 -1.64 3.59 -1.29
N VAL A 101 -2.34 2.51 -0.95
CA VAL A 101 -2.88 1.50 -1.87
C VAL A 101 -4.40 1.59 -1.86
N MET A 102 -4.92 2.66 -2.46
CA MET A 102 -6.37 2.88 -2.58
C MET A 102 -6.87 2.29 -3.89
N VAL A 103 -7.96 1.51 -3.86
CA VAL A 103 -8.65 1.02 -5.06
C VAL A 103 -10.09 1.50 -5.04
N PHE A 104 -10.49 2.21 -6.08
CA PHE A 104 -11.84 2.73 -6.25
C PHE A 104 -12.70 1.70 -6.95
N GLU A 105 -13.93 1.51 -6.47
CA GLU A 105 -14.90 0.60 -7.09
C GLU A 105 -15.15 0.96 -8.56
N ALA A 106 -15.09 2.26 -8.90
CA ALA A 106 -15.23 2.78 -10.26
C ALA A 106 -14.11 2.35 -11.24
N GLU A 107 -12.98 1.80 -10.76
CA GLU A 107 -11.89 1.31 -11.63
C GLU A 107 -12.22 -0.03 -12.32
N ALA A 108 -13.32 -0.67 -11.95
CA ALA A 108 -13.71 -1.96 -12.48
C ALA A 108 -15.22 -2.01 -12.81
N SER A 109 -15.57 -2.71 -13.88
CA SER A 109 -16.97 -2.89 -14.28
C SER A 109 -17.61 -4.14 -13.66
N THR A 110 -16.81 -5.01 -13.02
CA THR A 110 -17.29 -6.25 -12.39
C THR A 110 -16.56 -6.52 -11.08
N PRO A 111 -17.17 -7.25 -10.13
CA PRO A 111 -16.49 -7.67 -8.89
C PRO A 111 -15.22 -8.49 -9.15
N LYS A 112 -15.21 -9.30 -10.23
CA LYS A 112 -14.04 -10.09 -10.63
C LYS A 112 -12.88 -9.20 -11.09
N GLN A 113 -13.16 -8.19 -11.90
CA GLN A 113 -12.16 -7.19 -12.31
C GLN A 113 -11.67 -6.38 -11.11
N LEU A 114 -12.57 -5.95 -10.21
CA LEU A 114 -12.21 -5.20 -9.02
C LEU A 114 -11.24 -6.00 -8.14
N SER A 115 -11.57 -7.27 -7.89
CA SER A 115 -10.70 -8.19 -7.14
C SER A 115 -9.34 -8.39 -7.81
N ALA A 116 -9.30 -8.50 -9.15
CA ALA A 116 -8.06 -8.61 -9.90
C ALA A 116 -7.20 -7.33 -9.79
N THR A 117 -7.80 -6.14 -9.90
CA THR A 117 -7.12 -4.84 -9.72
C THR A 117 -6.58 -4.70 -8.31
N MET A 118 -7.38 -5.02 -7.28
CA MET A 118 -6.94 -5.02 -5.88
C MET A 118 -5.76 -5.96 -5.65
N LYS A 119 -5.81 -7.17 -6.21
CA LYS A 119 -4.71 -8.13 -6.11
C LYS A 119 -3.44 -7.62 -6.80
N ASP A 120 -3.52 -7.19 -8.05
CA ASP A 120 -2.36 -6.70 -8.81
C ASP A 120 -1.72 -5.49 -8.12
N ARG A 121 -2.54 -4.51 -7.73
CA ARG A 121 -2.08 -3.30 -7.07
C ARG A 121 -1.41 -3.62 -5.74
N THR A 122 -2.03 -4.44 -4.91
CA THR A 122 -1.47 -4.85 -3.61
C THR A 122 -0.13 -5.56 -3.77
N VAL A 123 -0.06 -6.56 -4.65
CA VAL A 123 1.17 -7.35 -4.88
C VAL A 123 2.30 -6.45 -5.39
N LYS A 124 2.02 -5.58 -6.35
CA LYS A 124 3.05 -4.68 -6.90
C LYS A 124 3.50 -3.61 -5.90
N HIS A 125 2.60 -3.07 -5.07
CA HIS A 125 3.00 -2.15 -4.01
C HIS A 125 3.78 -2.83 -2.88
N ALA A 126 3.45 -4.07 -2.53
CA ALA A 126 4.26 -4.86 -1.61
C ALA A 126 5.70 -5.04 -2.13
N ARG A 127 5.85 -5.33 -3.44
CA ARG A 127 7.18 -5.38 -4.10
C ARG A 127 7.91 -4.04 -4.11
N ASN A 128 7.19 -2.95 -4.30
CA ASN A 128 7.77 -1.61 -4.21
C ASN A 128 8.25 -1.31 -2.78
N ALA A 129 7.48 -1.67 -1.75
CA ALA A 129 7.92 -1.52 -0.36
C ALA A 129 9.19 -2.33 -0.07
N ILE A 130 9.24 -3.59 -0.52
CA ILE A 130 10.44 -4.44 -0.41
C ILE A 130 11.64 -3.81 -1.11
N ALA A 131 11.47 -3.26 -2.31
CA ALA A 131 12.54 -2.58 -3.04
C ALA A 131 12.99 -1.31 -2.30
N MET A 132 12.05 -0.50 -1.79
CA MET A 132 12.37 0.74 -1.08
C MET A 132 13.13 0.50 0.24
N LEU A 133 12.93 -0.66 0.90
CA LEU A 133 13.75 -1.06 2.05
C LEU A 133 15.23 -1.27 1.70
N GLN A 134 15.57 -1.49 0.43
CA GLN A 134 16.97 -1.61 -0.01
C GLN A 134 17.67 -0.25 -0.15
N GLY A 135 16.94 0.85 0.06
CA GLY A 135 17.45 2.22 0.03
C GLY A 135 17.05 2.99 -1.23
N LYS A 136 17.40 4.28 -1.22
CA LYS A 136 16.95 5.29 -2.22
C LYS A 136 17.28 4.94 -3.68
N ASP A 137 18.27 4.09 -3.93
CA ASP A 137 18.75 3.79 -5.28
C ASP A 137 18.05 2.57 -5.89
N ALA A 138 17.32 1.78 -5.10
CA ALA A 138 16.74 0.49 -5.52
C ALA A 138 15.71 0.60 -6.66
N LEU A 139 15.10 1.78 -6.82
CA LEU A 139 14.14 2.06 -7.89
C LEU A 139 14.73 2.90 -9.04
N ARG A 140 15.99 3.33 -8.95
CA ARG A 140 16.58 4.29 -9.91
C ARG A 140 16.54 3.78 -11.35
N GLU A 141 16.83 2.50 -11.58
CA GLU A 141 16.80 1.88 -12.91
C GLU A 141 15.40 1.85 -13.54
N ARG A 142 14.35 2.03 -12.73
CA ARG A 142 12.95 2.04 -13.18
C ARG A 142 12.43 3.46 -13.43
N ALA A 143 13.24 4.49 -13.17
CA ALA A 143 12.86 5.88 -13.40
C ALA A 143 12.48 6.10 -14.87
N GLY A 144 11.34 6.76 -15.11
CA GLY A 144 10.86 7.07 -16.46
C GLY A 144 10.29 5.88 -17.26
N THR A 145 10.15 4.68 -16.66
CA THR A 145 9.70 3.48 -17.42
C THR A 145 8.17 3.31 -17.51
N GLY A 146 7.38 4.19 -16.90
CA GLY A 146 5.91 4.18 -16.99
C GLY A 146 5.22 3.01 -16.28
N ARG A 147 5.82 2.43 -15.23
CA ARG A 147 5.23 1.28 -14.50
C ARG A 147 3.93 1.62 -13.77
N ARG A 148 2.94 0.73 -13.83
CA ARG A 148 1.62 0.89 -13.18
C ARG A 148 1.27 -0.25 -12.22
N GLN A 149 0.39 0.04 -11.27
CA GLN A 149 -0.11 -0.90 -10.27
C GLN A 149 -1.65 -0.98 -10.34
N GLY A 150 -2.19 -2.11 -10.81
CA GLY A 150 -3.61 -2.30 -11.12
C GLY A 150 -3.96 -2.20 -12.61
N ALA A 151 -3.00 -1.82 -13.48
CA ALA A 151 -3.16 -1.75 -14.93
C ALA A 151 -1.83 -2.11 -15.64
N PRO A 152 -1.84 -2.38 -16.96
CA PRO A 152 -0.62 -2.53 -17.75
C PRO A 152 0.28 -1.28 -17.67
N ASP A 153 1.59 -1.49 -17.73
CA ASP A 153 2.57 -0.39 -17.75
C ASP A 153 2.34 0.52 -18.97
N ALA A 154 2.48 1.83 -18.80
CA ALA A 154 2.30 2.82 -19.87
C ALA A 154 3.49 2.88 -20.84
N GLY A 155 4.67 2.47 -20.37
CA GLY A 155 5.94 2.65 -21.09
C GLY A 155 6.54 4.05 -20.96
N PRO A 156 7.79 4.24 -21.43
CA PRO A 156 8.46 5.54 -21.51
C PRO A 156 7.87 6.43 -22.63
N ILE A 157 8.17 7.73 -22.56
CA ILE A 157 7.89 8.74 -23.60
C ILE A 157 9.22 9.23 -24.15
#